data_AF-A0A2T9YCD3-F1
#
_entry.id   AF-A0A2T9YCD3-F1
#
_cell.length_a   1.000
_cell.length_b   1.000
_cell.length_c   1.000
_cell.angle_alpha   90.00
_cell.angle_beta   90.00
_cell.angle_gamma   90.00
#
_symmetry.space_group_name_H-M   'P 1'
#
loop_
_entity.id
_entity.type
_entity.pdbx_description
1 polymer ?
#
loop_
_entity_poly.entity_id
_entity_poly.type
_entity_poly.pdbx_seq_one_letter_code
_entity_poly.pdbx_strand_id
1 'polypeptide(L)'
;MKNNLTLSDQQAAFGPSLGKEGLDGQLFIVGKSISGDEYGCTPMNTSSLEIVENKIKNFYNLKYKVRFSPLYNKTSASTRWIAMIKRGKCSFVSKVKNMQDSGASAVIVADPIYDYPTKMYSLDPNPGIYVYSTFITRQVYHAVLEEFKNNPEPVIIALKPNTISDDDTKCPICLEDYVDNDELRVLPCKHEFHIKCIDAEKHADKKRLIYGTAGALTIGCGYYFSHLETVEYTGRNHFVAISLKTEKVMAQQAFNSIINEVQKIVERVAYRLLTSAQLDPNEWEVFVIDSNIPNAFVLPNKKIFVFTKIIEIARSEDGLAAVMGHEIAHVIARHSAEQISKKIAYTALYMVSSVLLNMDIGLFSAPLISLLFELPNSRKCESEADYRMEAMDGSDSKAFTSTHPTNEQRIKKITEWIPEICSKYGNGNELNTYFYK
;
A
#
# COMPACT_ATOMS: atom_id res chain seq x y z
N MET A 1 29.03 -19.16 -46.86
CA MET A 1 29.24 -18.14 -45.80
C MET A 1 27.86 -17.77 -45.27
N LYS A 2 27.71 -17.76 -43.95
CA LYS A 2 26.71 -18.59 -43.25
C LYS A 2 25.75 -17.79 -42.35
N ASN A 3 25.57 -16.49 -42.56
CA ASN A 3 24.95 -15.64 -41.54
C ASN A 3 23.69 -14.94 -42.08
N ASN A 4 22.72 -15.76 -42.52
CA ASN A 4 21.35 -15.29 -42.74
C ASN A 4 20.56 -15.53 -41.46
N LEU A 5 20.36 -14.46 -40.67
CA LEU A 5 19.46 -14.54 -39.53
C LEU A 5 18.02 -14.45 -40.06
N THR A 6 17.22 -15.48 -39.82
CA THR A 6 15.79 -15.46 -40.19
C THR A 6 14.99 -14.98 -38.99
N LEU A 7 14.16 -13.94 -39.18
CA LEU A 7 13.23 -13.46 -38.17
C LEU A 7 11.80 -13.72 -38.64
N SER A 8 10.99 -14.27 -37.74
CA SER A 8 9.56 -14.48 -37.96
C SER A 8 8.79 -13.17 -37.74
N ASP A 9 7.86 -12.90 -38.64
CA ASP A 9 7.02 -11.70 -38.58
C ASP A 9 6.06 -11.72 -37.38
N GLN A 10 6.14 -10.73 -36.49
CA GLN A 10 5.11 -10.47 -35.46
C GLN A 10 4.08 -9.40 -35.82
N GLN A 11 4.21 -8.84 -37.02
CA GLN A 11 3.41 -7.86 -37.74
C GLN A 11 2.98 -6.62 -36.93
N ALA A 12 3.40 -5.44 -37.40
CA ALA A 12 2.84 -4.18 -36.93
C ALA A 12 1.37 -4.02 -37.38
N ALA A 13 0.54 -3.35 -36.59
CA ALA A 13 -0.84 -3.02 -36.98
C ALA A 13 -0.92 -1.86 -37.99
N PHE A 14 0.21 -1.39 -38.53
CA PHE A 14 0.32 -0.31 -39.51
C PHE A 14 1.43 -0.59 -40.53
N GLY A 15 1.29 -0.04 -41.74
CA GLY A 15 2.20 -0.28 -42.85
C GLY A 15 1.83 -1.51 -43.70
N PRO A 16 2.59 -1.80 -44.77
CA PRO A 16 2.32 -2.92 -45.66
C PRO A 16 2.57 -4.27 -44.98
N SER A 17 1.84 -5.30 -45.39
CA SER A 17 2.10 -6.69 -44.99
C SER A 17 3.24 -7.31 -45.80
N LEU A 18 3.92 -8.29 -45.21
CA LEU A 18 4.97 -9.04 -45.87
C LEU A 18 4.35 -10.01 -46.90
N GLY A 19 4.90 -10.06 -48.10
CA GLY A 19 4.49 -11.04 -49.11
C GLY A 19 4.95 -12.46 -48.78
N LYS A 20 4.42 -13.46 -49.48
CA LYS A 20 4.80 -14.88 -49.30
C LYS A 20 6.31 -15.15 -49.41
N GLU A 21 7.03 -14.34 -50.17
CA GLU A 21 8.48 -14.49 -50.39
C GLU A 21 9.35 -13.87 -49.28
N GLY A 22 8.79 -13.07 -48.37
CA GLY A 22 9.58 -12.39 -47.32
C GLY A 22 10.32 -11.14 -47.81
N LEU A 23 11.24 -10.65 -46.97
CA LEU A 23 12.09 -9.48 -47.23
C LEU A 23 13.49 -9.72 -46.66
N ASP A 24 14.48 -9.84 -47.52
CA ASP A 24 15.87 -10.09 -47.14
C ASP A 24 16.68 -8.80 -47.23
N GLY A 25 17.43 -8.33 -46.25
CA GLY A 25 18.19 -7.08 -46.42
C GLY A 25 19.37 -6.92 -45.48
N GLN A 26 20.28 -6.01 -45.82
CA GLN A 26 21.41 -5.67 -44.95
C GLN A 26 20.88 -4.95 -43.71
N LEU A 27 21.17 -5.49 -42.53
CA LEU A 27 20.77 -4.87 -41.27
C LEU A 27 21.72 -3.74 -40.89
N PHE A 28 21.16 -2.61 -40.48
CA PHE A 28 21.90 -1.48 -39.94
C PHE A 28 21.39 -1.12 -38.55
N ILE A 29 22.27 -1.19 -37.56
CA ILE A 29 21.95 -0.83 -36.17
C ILE A 29 22.25 0.65 -35.97
N VAL A 30 21.20 1.46 -35.79
CA VAL A 30 21.30 2.92 -35.71
C VAL A 30 22.17 3.33 -34.51
N GLY A 31 21.87 2.83 -33.31
CA GLY A 31 22.57 3.22 -32.08
C GLY A 31 24.06 2.82 -31.98
N LYS A 32 24.53 1.87 -32.80
CA LYS A 32 25.96 1.49 -32.86
C LYS A 32 26.73 2.31 -33.90
N SER A 33 26.03 2.83 -34.90
CA SER A 33 26.64 3.55 -36.03
C SER A 33 26.54 5.06 -35.93
N ILE A 34 25.55 5.58 -35.18
CA ILE A 34 25.32 7.01 -34.93
C ILE A 34 25.04 7.17 -33.43
N SER A 35 25.98 7.77 -32.69
CA SER A 35 25.82 8.00 -31.25
C SER A 35 24.77 9.09 -30.99
N GLY A 36 23.73 8.79 -30.23
CA GLY A 36 22.69 9.75 -29.80
C GLY A 36 21.28 9.52 -30.35
N ASP A 37 21.13 8.74 -31.43
CA ASP A 37 19.82 8.45 -32.06
C ASP A 37 19.46 6.96 -32.05
N GLU A 38 19.86 6.24 -31.00
CA GLU A 38 19.59 4.80 -30.86
C GLU A 38 18.09 4.43 -30.81
N TYR A 39 17.24 5.44 -30.66
CA TYR A 39 15.78 5.33 -30.61
C TYR A 39 15.11 5.72 -31.94
N GLY A 40 15.82 6.30 -32.92
CA GLY A 40 15.24 6.72 -34.21
C GLY A 40 14.16 7.80 -34.08
N CYS A 41 14.31 8.71 -33.12
CA CYS A 41 13.29 9.73 -32.84
C CYS A 41 13.42 10.97 -33.74
N THR A 42 14.51 11.07 -34.50
CA THR A 42 14.75 12.09 -35.51
C THR A 42 15.09 11.44 -36.86
N PRO A 43 14.80 12.08 -38.00
CA PRO A 43 15.35 11.65 -39.29
C PRO A 43 16.89 11.73 -39.28
N MET A 44 17.55 10.86 -40.04
CA MET A 44 19.02 10.88 -40.14
C MET A 44 19.52 12.13 -40.87
N ASN A 45 20.54 12.79 -40.31
CA ASN A 45 21.21 13.92 -40.95
C ASN A 45 22.00 13.47 -42.20
N THR A 46 22.29 14.41 -43.11
CA THR A 46 23.02 14.16 -44.36
C THR A 46 24.36 13.44 -44.17
N SER A 47 25.15 13.81 -43.14
CA SER A 47 26.41 13.13 -42.82
C SER A 47 26.23 11.69 -42.34
N SER A 48 25.13 11.41 -41.63
CA SER A 48 24.77 10.06 -41.18
C SER A 48 24.29 9.19 -42.35
N LEU A 49 23.55 9.79 -43.28
CA LEU A 49 23.14 9.14 -44.53
C LEU A 49 24.33 8.82 -45.42
N GLU A 50 25.34 9.70 -45.53
CA GLU A 50 26.58 9.40 -46.26
C GLU A 50 27.35 8.22 -45.66
N ILE A 51 27.38 8.06 -44.33
CA ILE A 51 28.01 6.90 -43.67
C ILE A 51 27.26 5.61 -44.03
N VAL A 52 25.93 5.64 -44.00
CA VAL A 52 25.08 4.50 -44.39
C VAL A 52 25.30 4.17 -45.86
N GLU A 53 25.22 5.16 -46.74
CA GLU A 53 25.41 5.01 -48.18
C GLU A 53 26.81 4.50 -48.55
N ASN A 54 27.87 5.03 -47.93
CA ASN A 54 29.25 4.57 -48.20
C ASN A 54 29.47 3.13 -47.72
N LYS A 55 28.88 2.75 -46.58
CA LYS A 55 28.91 1.36 -46.11
C LYS A 55 28.11 0.42 -47.00
N ILE A 56 27.04 0.89 -47.65
CA ILE A 56 26.29 0.09 -48.62
C ILE A 56 27.06 0.00 -49.95
N LYS A 57 27.64 1.13 -50.42
CA LYS A 57 28.36 1.25 -51.69
C LYS A 57 29.62 0.37 -51.76
N ASN A 58 30.32 0.18 -50.66
CA ASN A 58 31.53 -0.66 -50.63
C ASN A 58 31.25 -2.17 -50.79
N PHE A 59 29.99 -2.62 -50.72
CA PHE A 59 29.62 -4.04 -50.67
C PHE A 59 28.83 -4.53 -51.91
N TYR A 60 28.75 -3.74 -52.98
CA TYR A 60 28.04 -4.10 -54.24
C TYR A 60 28.56 -5.37 -54.97
N ASN A 61 29.69 -5.95 -54.57
CA ASN A 61 30.25 -7.16 -55.20
C ASN A 61 29.78 -8.49 -54.58
N LEU A 62 28.77 -8.48 -53.70
CA LEU A 62 28.18 -9.72 -53.17
C LEU A 62 27.17 -10.31 -54.17
N LYS A 63 27.41 -11.57 -54.54
CA LYS A 63 26.74 -12.38 -55.58
C LYS A 63 25.30 -12.81 -55.25
N TYR A 64 24.57 -12.03 -54.44
CA TYR A 64 23.22 -12.36 -53.99
C TYR A 64 22.19 -11.38 -54.56
N LYS A 65 21.32 -11.91 -55.43
CA LYS A 65 20.15 -11.22 -55.97
C LYS A 65 19.05 -11.28 -54.92
N VAL A 66 19.10 -10.37 -53.97
CA VAL A 66 18.13 -10.23 -52.89
C VAL A 66 16.76 -9.88 -53.49
N ARG A 67 15.73 -10.71 -53.26
CA ARG A 67 14.36 -10.47 -53.77
C ARG A 67 13.56 -9.69 -52.72
N PHE A 68 12.87 -8.64 -53.17
CA PHE A 68 12.11 -7.72 -52.32
C PHE A 68 10.74 -7.40 -52.91
N SER A 69 9.75 -7.13 -52.06
CA SER A 69 8.37 -6.80 -52.43
C SER A 69 8.25 -5.44 -53.18
N PRO A 70 7.29 -5.24 -54.12
CA PRO A 70 7.33 -4.18 -55.14
C PRO A 70 6.83 -2.79 -54.68
N LEU A 71 6.38 -2.63 -53.44
CA LEU A 71 5.45 -1.54 -53.07
C LEU A 71 6.08 -0.21 -52.62
N TYR A 72 7.41 -0.06 -52.66
CA TYR A 72 8.07 1.23 -52.38
C TYR A 72 9.04 1.61 -53.50
N ASN A 73 8.50 2.30 -54.51
CA ASN A 73 9.22 2.65 -55.73
C ASN A 73 9.89 4.04 -55.65
N LYS A 74 10.51 4.34 -54.50
CA LYS A 74 11.25 5.61 -54.29
C LYS A 74 12.76 5.43 -54.10
N THR A 75 13.21 4.21 -53.79
CA THR A 75 14.63 3.90 -53.65
C THR A 75 15.14 3.18 -54.88
N SER A 76 16.18 3.76 -55.51
CA SER A 76 17.01 3.11 -56.52
C SER A 76 17.39 1.72 -56.02
N ALA A 77 17.32 0.70 -56.89
CA ALA A 77 17.46 -0.69 -56.48
C ALA A 77 18.80 -1.06 -55.81
N SER A 78 19.73 -0.12 -55.78
CA SER A 78 21.09 -0.24 -55.32
C SER A 78 21.26 -0.02 -53.79
N THR A 79 20.38 0.71 -53.09
CA THR A 79 20.63 1.12 -51.68
C THR A 79 19.60 0.64 -50.67
N ARG A 80 19.19 -0.64 -50.71
CA ARG A 80 18.17 -1.18 -49.80
C ARG A 80 18.77 -1.72 -48.49
N TRP A 81 18.41 -1.11 -47.37
CA TRP A 81 18.85 -1.49 -46.01
C TRP A 81 17.68 -1.56 -45.03
N ILE A 82 17.84 -2.35 -43.97
CA ILE A 82 16.86 -2.55 -42.89
C ILE A 82 17.37 -1.84 -41.63
N ALA A 83 16.57 -0.96 -41.05
CA ALA A 83 16.93 -0.24 -39.83
C ALA A 83 16.55 -1.05 -38.58
N MET A 84 17.47 -1.22 -37.63
CA MET A 84 17.15 -1.71 -36.28
C MET A 84 17.33 -0.60 -35.25
N ILE A 85 16.27 -0.36 -34.48
CA ILE A 85 16.17 0.71 -33.47
C ILE A 85 15.62 0.20 -32.15
N LYS A 86 15.95 0.86 -31.04
CA LYS A 86 15.45 0.51 -29.70
C LYS A 86 14.06 1.11 -29.46
N ARG A 87 13.22 0.38 -28.71
CA ARG A 87 11.95 0.91 -28.19
C ARG A 87 12.20 2.03 -27.15
N GLY A 88 11.22 2.94 -26.99
CA GLY A 88 11.25 4.03 -25.99
C GLY A 88 11.51 5.42 -26.57
N LYS A 89 11.41 6.47 -25.74
CA LYS A 89 11.51 7.92 -26.06
C LYS A 89 10.44 8.52 -26.99
N CYS A 90 10.00 7.83 -28.04
CA CYS A 90 9.01 8.32 -28.99
C CYS A 90 8.04 7.21 -29.44
N SER A 91 6.93 7.57 -30.09
CA SER A 91 5.91 6.61 -30.55
C SER A 91 6.45 5.65 -31.63
N PHE A 92 5.88 4.45 -31.73
CA PHE A 92 6.26 3.48 -32.77
C PHE A 92 6.07 4.04 -34.18
N VAL A 93 4.98 4.78 -34.41
CA VAL A 93 4.70 5.43 -35.69
C VAL A 93 5.78 6.45 -36.04
N SER A 94 6.13 7.35 -35.12
CA SER A 94 7.16 8.37 -35.36
C SER A 94 8.51 7.76 -35.70
N LYS A 95 8.89 6.70 -34.98
CA LYS A 95 10.14 5.96 -35.23
C LYS A 95 10.23 5.38 -36.63
N VAL A 96 9.19 4.64 -37.02
CA VAL A 96 9.14 3.99 -38.33
C VAL A 96 9.10 5.03 -39.45
N LYS A 97 8.34 6.12 -39.26
CA LYS A 97 8.27 7.23 -40.21
C LYS A 97 9.62 7.94 -40.40
N ASN A 98 10.33 8.25 -39.32
CA ASN A 98 11.66 8.88 -39.43
C ASN A 98 12.66 8.02 -40.19
N MET A 99 12.64 6.71 -39.98
CA MET A 99 13.52 5.78 -40.68
C MET A 99 13.12 5.59 -42.15
N GLN A 100 11.81 5.59 -42.44
CA GLN A 100 11.30 5.65 -43.80
C GLN A 100 11.77 6.90 -44.54
N ASP A 101 11.66 8.07 -43.90
CA ASP A 101 12.11 9.34 -44.47
C ASP A 101 13.63 9.38 -44.68
N SER A 102 14.36 8.58 -43.89
CA SER A 102 15.80 8.33 -44.03
C SER A 102 16.14 7.26 -45.10
N GLY A 103 15.15 6.74 -45.82
CA GLY A 103 15.34 5.79 -46.92
C GLY A 103 15.45 4.32 -46.54
N ALA A 104 15.14 3.95 -45.28
CA ALA A 104 15.11 2.54 -44.87
C ALA A 104 13.99 1.78 -45.61
N SER A 105 14.27 0.54 -46.02
CA SER A 105 13.28 -0.31 -46.72
C SER A 105 12.38 -1.10 -45.76
N ALA A 106 12.87 -1.35 -44.55
CA ALA A 106 12.09 -1.90 -43.44
C ALA A 106 12.67 -1.45 -42.09
N VAL A 107 11.84 -1.51 -41.04
CA VAL A 107 12.21 -1.07 -39.69
C VAL A 107 11.89 -2.15 -38.66
N ILE A 108 12.91 -2.58 -37.94
CA ILE A 108 12.81 -3.52 -36.82
C ILE A 108 12.92 -2.73 -35.52
N VAL A 109 11.85 -2.77 -34.71
CA VAL A 109 11.86 -2.17 -33.38
C VAL A 109 12.15 -3.25 -32.34
N ALA A 110 13.22 -3.06 -31.58
CA ALA A 110 13.71 -4.04 -30.63
C ALA A 110 13.48 -3.60 -29.18
N ASP A 111 13.12 -4.56 -28.33
CA ASP A 111 13.08 -4.38 -26.88
C ASP A 111 14.42 -4.75 -26.22
N PRO A 112 15.13 -3.83 -25.57
CA PRO A 112 16.34 -4.17 -24.84
C PRO A 112 16.09 -4.72 -23.43
N ILE A 113 14.86 -4.63 -22.89
CA ILE A 113 14.58 -4.85 -21.46
C ILE A 113 13.70 -6.09 -21.25
N TYR A 114 12.60 -6.19 -22.00
CA TYR A 114 11.57 -7.19 -21.77
C TYR A 114 11.44 -8.21 -22.91
N ASP A 115 10.98 -9.41 -22.55
CA ASP A 115 10.86 -10.53 -23.48
C ASP A 115 9.42 -10.86 -23.89
N TYR A 116 8.49 -9.92 -23.66
CA TYR A 116 7.11 -10.07 -24.12
C TYR A 116 6.92 -9.45 -25.51
N PRO A 117 6.27 -10.14 -26.45
CA PRO A 117 5.95 -9.58 -27.75
C PRO A 117 4.99 -8.39 -27.58
N THR A 118 5.29 -7.26 -28.22
CA THR A 118 4.46 -6.07 -28.16
C THR A 118 3.91 -5.76 -29.54
N LYS A 119 2.59 -5.67 -29.66
CA LYS A 119 1.95 -5.23 -30.90
C LYS A 119 2.16 -3.73 -31.07
N MET A 120 2.79 -3.34 -32.17
CA MET A 120 2.94 -1.93 -32.53
C MET A 120 1.62 -1.44 -33.13
N TYR A 121 0.94 -0.52 -32.45
CA TYR A 121 -0.33 0.06 -32.90
C TYR A 121 -0.22 1.55 -33.19
N SER A 122 -1.11 2.03 -34.05
CA SER A 122 -1.31 3.45 -34.35
C SER A 122 -2.73 3.83 -33.95
N LEU A 123 -2.91 5.02 -33.37
CA LEU A 123 -4.24 5.61 -33.16
C LEU A 123 -4.79 6.23 -34.46
N ASP A 124 -3.89 6.60 -35.37
CA ASP A 124 -4.24 7.10 -36.70
C ASP A 124 -4.43 5.91 -37.65
N PRO A 125 -5.60 5.77 -38.31
CA PRO A 125 -5.86 4.71 -39.29
C PRO A 125 -4.98 4.81 -40.55
N ASN A 126 -4.39 5.98 -40.85
CA ASN A 126 -3.47 6.12 -41.98
C ASN A 126 -2.23 6.96 -41.61
N PRO A 127 -1.26 6.37 -40.88
CA PRO A 127 -0.10 7.10 -40.35
C PRO A 127 0.94 7.51 -41.42
N GLY A 128 0.69 7.24 -42.71
CA GLY A 128 1.62 7.54 -43.81
C GLY A 128 2.89 6.67 -43.81
N ILE A 129 2.76 5.42 -43.35
CA ILE A 129 3.84 4.43 -43.33
C ILE A 129 3.67 3.48 -44.52
N TYR A 130 4.69 3.44 -45.37
CA TYR A 130 4.78 2.66 -46.60
C TYR A 130 5.92 1.64 -46.58
N VAL A 131 6.72 1.63 -45.51
CA VAL A 131 7.79 0.63 -45.28
C VAL A 131 7.32 -0.42 -44.30
N TYR A 132 7.80 -1.65 -44.48
CA TYR A 132 7.46 -2.75 -43.61
C TYR A 132 8.09 -2.57 -42.21
N SER A 133 7.37 -2.95 -41.16
CA SER A 133 7.89 -2.88 -39.78
C SER A 133 7.46 -4.05 -38.91
N THR A 134 8.36 -4.46 -38.01
CA THR A 134 8.12 -5.59 -37.10
C THR A 134 8.78 -5.34 -35.74
N PHE A 135 8.29 -6.05 -34.72
CA PHE A 135 8.79 -5.95 -33.34
C PHE A 135 9.54 -7.23 -32.95
N ILE A 136 10.67 -7.08 -32.28
CA ILE A 136 11.44 -8.21 -31.73
C ILE A 136 11.62 -8.09 -30.22
N THR A 137 11.57 -9.24 -29.55
CA THR A 137 11.76 -9.35 -28.10
C THR A 137 13.23 -9.24 -27.70
N ARG A 138 13.48 -9.11 -26.40
CA ARG A 138 14.84 -9.04 -25.84
C ARG A 138 15.72 -10.23 -26.23
N GLN A 139 15.21 -11.47 -26.19
CA GLN A 139 16.01 -12.64 -26.57
C GLN A 139 16.54 -12.52 -28.00
N VAL A 140 15.65 -12.19 -28.94
CA VAL A 140 15.98 -12.03 -30.36
C VAL A 140 16.93 -10.85 -30.56
N TYR A 141 16.69 -9.73 -29.88
CA TYR A 141 17.56 -8.55 -29.95
C TYR A 141 19.00 -8.85 -29.52
N HIS A 142 19.19 -9.58 -28.42
CA HIS A 142 20.54 -9.96 -27.97
C HIS A 142 21.21 -10.96 -28.93
N ALA A 143 20.47 -11.93 -29.47
CA ALA A 143 20.99 -12.86 -30.47
C ALA A 143 21.49 -12.10 -31.73
N VAL A 144 20.73 -11.11 -32.19
CA VAL A 144 21.14 -10.23 -33.30
C VAL A 144 22.42 -9.47 -32.94
N LEU A 145 22.53 -8.93 -31.72
CA LEU A 145 23.71 -8.18 -31.29
C LEU A 145 24.96 -9.06 -31.18
N GLU A 146 24.82 -10.31 -30.74
CA GLU A 146 25.90 -11.29 -30.68
C GLU A 146 26.41 -11.64 -32.08
N GLU A 147 25.49 -11.87 -33.02
CA GLU A 147 25.84 -12.12 -34.42
C GLU A 147 26.60 -10.95 -35.04
N PHE A 148 26.24 -9.71 -34.67
CA PHE A 148 26.94 -8.48 -35.05
C PHE A 148 28.30 -8.26 -34.37
N LYS A 149 28.58 -8.94 -33.25
CA LYS A 149 29.90 -8.89 -32.60
C LYS A 149 30.84 -9.93 -33.19
N ASN A 150 30.30 -11.10 -33.51
CA ASN A 150 31.08 -12.25 -33.97
C ASN A 150 31.44 -12.17 -35.46
N ASN A 151 30.72 -11.35 -36.24
CA ASN A 151 30.97 -11.19 -37.67
C ASN A 151 31.33 -9.75 -38.04
N PRO A 152 32.51 -9.51 -38.65
CA PRO A 152 32.86 -8.22 -39.22
C PRO A 152 32.17 -7.96 -40.58
N GLU A 153 31.51 -8.97 -41.15
CA GLU A 153 30.73 -8.87 -42.37
C GLU A 153 29.32 -8.30 -42.13
N PRO A 154 28.69 -7.66 -43.14
CA PRO A 154 27.33 -7.17 -43.02
C PRO A 154 26.35 -8.31 -42.79
N VAL A 155 25.59 -8.24 -41.69
CA VAL A 155 24.57 -9.25 -41.36
C VAL A 155 23.36 -9.05 -42.27
N ILE A 156 22.98 -10.11 -42.99
CA ILE A 156 21.77 -10.15 -43.81
C ILE A 156 20.65 -10.77 -42.98
N ILE A 157 19.53 -10.08 -42.89
CA ILE A 157 18.32 -10.57 -42.22
C ILE A 157 17.28 -10.95 -43.26
N ALA A 158 16.74 -12.16 -43.12
CA ALA A 158 15.57 -12.63 -43.84
C ALA A 158 14.33 -12.50 -42.96
N LEU A 159 13.45 -11.54 -43.27
CA LEU A 159 12.13 -11.45 -42.65
C LEU A 159 11.21 -12.39 -43.40
N LYS A 160 10.68 -13.40 -42.70
CA LYS A 160 9.70 -14.33 -43.29
C LYS A 160 8.33 -14.10 -42.66
N PRO A 161 7.24 -14.19 -43.44
CA PRO A 161 5.91 -14.19 -42.85
C PRO A 161 5.85 -15.35 -41.87
N ASN A 162 5.17 -15.16 -40.74
CA ASN A 162 4.89 -16.25 -39.82
C ASN A 162 4.01 -17.25 -40.58
N THR A 163 4.63 -18.23 -41.21
CA THR A 163 3.92 -19.34 -41.84
C THR A 163 3.29 -20.08 -40.69
N ILE A 164 1.97 -19.92 -40.58
CA ILE A 164 1.07 -20.85 -39.93
C ILE A 164 1.65 -22.24 -40.17
N SER A 165 2.12 -22.86 -39.09
CA SER A 165 2.70 -24.20 -39.10
C SER A 165 1.69 -25.19 -39.66
N ASP A 166 2.17 -26.32 -40.19
CA ASP A 166 1.38 -27.49 -40.63
C ASP A 166 0.45 -28.11 -39.55
N ASP A 167 0.17 -27.39 -38.46
CA ASP A 167 -0.82 -27.70 -37.42
C ASP A 167 -2.24 -27.27 -37.82
N ASP A 168 -2.43 -26.42 -38.83
CA ASP A 168 -3.77 -25.98 -39.27
C ASP A 168 -4.57 -27.07 -40.01
N THR A 169 -3.96 -28.22 -40.33
CA THR A 169 -4.66 -29.38 -40.92
C THR A 169 -5.00 -30.46 -39.90
N LYS A 170 -4.70 -30.24 -38.61
CA LYS A 170 -4.96 -31.19 -37.53
C LYS A 170 -5.78 -30.56 -36.43
N CYS A 171 -6.68 -31.35 -35.86
CA CYS A 171 -7.40 -30.95 -34.66
C CYS A 171 -6.44 -30.91 -33.46
N PRO A 172 -6.20 -29.76 -32.81
CA PRO A 172 -5.25 -29.67 -31.69
C PRO A 172 -5.66 -30.45 -30.43
N ILE A 173 -6.92 -30.90 -30.37
CA ILE A 173 -7.47 -31.62 -29.21
C ILE A 173 -7.24 -33.13 -29.34
N CYS A 174 -7.48 -33.71 -30.52
CA CYS A 174 -7.30 -35.16 -30.75
C CYS A 174 -6.05 -35.51 -31.58
N LEU A 175 -5.34 -34.50 -32.12
CA LEU A 175 -4.14 -34.63 -32.95
C LEU A 175 -4.33 -35.40 -34.26
N GLU A 176 -5.59 -35.58 -34.70
CA GLU A 176 -5.95 -36.22 -35.96
C GLU A 176 -6.08 -35.19 -37.10
N ASP A 177 -5.77 -35.62 -38.32
CA ASP A 177 -5.96 -34.82 -39.53
C ASP A 177 -7.46 -34.61 -39.82
N TYR A 178 -7.84 -33.43 -40.32
CA TYR A 178 -9.22 -33.20 -40.79
C TYR A 178 -9.49 -33.98 -42.08
N VAL A 179 -10.63 -34.67 -42.13
CA VAL A 179 -11.04 -35.45 -43.31
C VAL A 179 -12.25 -34.78 -43.98
N ASP A 180 -12.38 -34.96 -45.29
CA ASP A 180 -13.57 -34.50 -46.03
C ASP A 180 -14.84 -35.03 -45.35
N ASN A 181 -15.80 -34.11 -45.10
CA ASN A 181 -17.05 -34.33 -44.37
C ASN A 181 -16.99 -34.26 -42.83
N ASP A 182 -15.88 -33.82 -42.23
CA ASP A 182 -15.83 -33.49 -40.80
C ASP A 182 -16.62 -32.21 -40.45
N GLU A 183 -17.38 -32.25 -39.35
CA GLU A 183 -18.04 -31.07 -38.81
C GLU A 183 -17.09 -30.30 -37.88
N LEU A 184 -16.71 -29.09 -38.30
CA LEU A 184 -15.74 -28.23 -37.59
C LEU A 184 -16.40 -27.03 -36.93
N ARG A 185 -15.91 -26.67 -35.73
CA ARG A 185 -16.25 -25.42 -35.03
C ARG A 185 -15.08 -24.45 -35.13
N VAL A 186 -15.33 -23.27 -35.71
CA VAL A 186 -14.36 -22.18 -35.81
C VAL A 186 -14.59 -21.16 -34.69
N LEU A 187 -13.58 -20.90 -33.87
CA LEU A 187 -13.64 -19.89 -32.81
C LEU A 187 -13.36 -18.47 -33.35
N PRO A 188 -13.70 -17.38 -32.63
CA PRO A 188 -13.43 -16.00 -33.07
C PRO A 188 -11.95 -15.68 -33.34
N CYS A 189 -11.03 -16.49 -32.80
CA CYS A 189 -9.60 -16.45 -33.06
C CYS A 189 -9.16 -17.21 -34.34
N LYS A 190 -10.11 -17.73 -35.13
CA LYS A 190 -9.94 -18.47 -36.40
C LYS A 190 -9.27 -19.85 -36.31
N HIS A 191 -9.18 -20.45 -35.12
CA HIS A 191 -8.77 -21.84 -34.99
C HIS A 191 -9.97 -22.78 -35.17
N GLU A 192 -9.76 -23.91 -35.84
CA GLU A 192 -10.76 -24.91 -36.19
C GLU A 192 -10.63 -26.14 -35.26
N PHE A 193 -11.74 -26.82 -34.93
CA PHE A 193 -11.76 -28.00 -34.05
C PHE A 193 -12.90 -28.94 -34.45
N HIS A 194 -12.74 -30.26 -34.28
CA HIS A 194 -13.88 -31.18 -34.40
C HIS A 194 -14.96 -30.85 -33.36
N ILE A 195 -16.24 -30.82 -33.77
CA ILE A 195 -17.36 -30.55 -32.84
C ILE A 195 -17.36 -31.53 -31.66
N LYS A 196 -17.06 -32.81 -31.91
CA LYS A 196 -17.00 -33.84 -30.85
C LYS A 196 -15.90 -33.56 -29.83
N CYS A 197 -14.76 -33.00 -30.24
CA CYS A 197 -13.63 -32.74 -29.36
C CYS A 197 -13.84 -31.50 -28.48
N ILE A 198 -14.59 -30.50 -28.96
CA ILE A 198 -14.89 -29.28 -28.19
C ILE A 198 -16.18 -29.38 -27.36
N ASP A 199 -17.17 -30.17 -27.80
CA ASP A 199 -18.46 -30.29 -27.12
C ASP A 199 -18.58 -31.57 -26.25
N ALA A 200 -17.58 -32.45 -26.21
CA ALA A 200 -17.56 -33.67 -25.37
C ALA A 200 -17.62 -33.41 -23.85
N GLU A 201 -17.21 -32.23 -23.35
CA GLU A 201 -17.26 -31.90 -21.92
C GLU A 201 -18.64 -31.46 -21.41
N LYS A 202 -19.57 -31.05 -22.28
CA LYS A 202 -20.79 -30.35 -21.82
C LYS A 202 -21.82 -31.23 -21.08
N HIS A 203 -21.79 -32.55 -21.25
CA HIS A 203 -22.80 -33.44 -20.65
C HIS A 203 -22.41 -34.05 -19.30
N ALA A 204 -21.12 -34.24 -19.01
CA ALA A 204 -20.65 -34.71 -17.70
C ALA A 204 -20.62 -33.58 -16.65
N ASP A 205 -20.28 -32.36 -17.08
CA ASP A 205 -20.17 -31.21 -16.18
C ASP A 205 -21.52 -30.65 -15.73
N LYS A 206 -22.57 -30.73 -16.56
CA LYS A 206 -23.88 -30.21 -16.18
C LYS A 206 -24.50 -31.00 -15.03
N LYS A 207 -24.33 -32.32 -14.98
CA LYS A 207 -24.79 -33.16 -13.86
C LYS A 207 -23.98 -32.93 -12.60
N ARG A 208 -22.63 -32.86 -12.70
CA ARG A 208 -21.75 -32.54 -11.56
C ARG A 208 -22.02 -31.15 -10.98
N LEU A 209 -22.28 -30.16 -11.84
CA LEU A 209 -22.66 -28.82 -11.43
C LEU A 209 -24.04 -28.79 -10.74
N ILE A 210 -25.04 -29.53 -11.26
CA ILE A 210 -26.37 -29.61 -10.63
C ILE A 210 -26.32 -30.32 -9.28
N TYR A 211 -25.62 -31.46 -9.17
CA TYR A 211 -25.49 -32.17 -7.88
C TYR A 211 -24.60 -31.40 -6.89
N GLY A 212 -23.55 -30.73 -7.37
CA GLY A 212 -22.68 -29.89 -6.55
C GLY A 212 -23.40 -28.66 -6.00
N THR A 213 -24.19 -27.98 -6.82
CA THR A 213 -25.02 -26.84 -6.37
C THR A 213 -26.13 -27.28 -5.43
N ALA A 214 -26.81 -28.39 -5.70
CA ALA A 214 -27.82 -28.95 -4.79
C ALA A 214 -27.22 -29.35 -3.43
N GLY A 215 -26.02 -29.95 -3.41
CA GLY A 215 -25.31 -30.30 -2.19
C GLY A 215 -24.83 -29.07 -1.39
N ALA A 216 -24.34 -28.03 -2.06
CA ALA A 216 -23.96 -26.79 -1.39
C ALA A 216 -25.18 -26.07 -0.77
N LEU A 217 -26.32 -26.11 -1.45
CA LEU A 217 -27.56 -25.47 -1.00
C LEU A 217 -28.16 -26.20 0.20
N THR A 218 -28.12 -27.53 0.23
CA THR A 218 -28.59 -28.31 1.40
C THR A 218 -27.69 -28.11 2.62
N ILE A 219 -26.37 -28.07 2.45
CA ILE A 219 -25.43 -27.79 3.53
C ILE A 219 -25.61 -26.35 4.05
N GLY A 220 -25.73 -25.36 3.15
CA GLY A 220 -25.97 -23.97 3.50
C GLY A 220 -27.29 -23.76 4.25
N CYS A 221 -28.38 -24.37 3.77
CA CYS A 221 -29.67 -24.36 4.47
C CYS A 221 -29.57 -25.02 5.84
N GLY A 222 -28.96 -26.20 5.94
CA GLY A 222 -28.76 -26.89 7.22
C GLY A 222 -27.97 -26.06 8.23
N TYR A 223 -26.91 -25.37 7.77
CA TYR A 223 -26.11 -24.47 8.60
C TYR A 223 -26.89 -23.22 9.05
N TYR A 224 -27.71 -22.66 8.16
CA TYR A 224 -28.57 -21.52 8.49
C TYR A 224 -29.57 -21.87 9.60
N PHE A 225 -30.29 -22.98 9.45
CA PHE A 225 -31.29 -23.41 10.43
C PHE A 225 -30.68 -23.85 11.76
N SER A 226 -29.45 -24.38 11.77
CA SER A 226 -28.78 -24.78 13.02
C SER A 226 -28.25 -23.60 13.86
N HIS A 227 -28.13 -22.40 13.28
CA HIS A 227 -27.66 -21.18 13.95
C HIS A 227 -28.75 -20.10 14.04
N LEU A 228 -30.01 -20.50 13.92
CA LEU A 228 -31.14 -19.62 14.23
C LEU A 228 -31.33 -19.58 15.75
N GLU A 229 -31.29 -18.38 16.31
CA GLU A 229 -31.57 -18.11 17.71
C GLU A 229 -32.78 -17.20 17.83
N THR A 230 -33.53 -17.33 18.91
CA THR A 230 -34.66 -16.45 19.25
C THR A 230 -34.22 -15.37 20.22
N VAL A 231 -34.50 -14.11 19.88
CA VAL A 231 -34.24 -12.97 20.78
C VAL A 231 -35.23 -13.00 21.96
N GLU A 232 -34.70 -13.11 23.18
CA GLU A 232 -35.45 -13.33 24.43
C GLU A 232 -36.59 -12.31 24.66
N TYR A 233 -36.38 -11.03 24.30
CA TYR A 233 -37.33 -9.94 24.55
C TYR A 233 -38.22 -9.57 23.36
N THR A 234 -37.92 -10.03 22.14
CA THR A 234 -38.74 -9.71 20.94
C THR A 234 -39.40 -10.93 20.31
N GLY A 235 -38.95 -12.15 20.66
CA GLY A 235 -39.39 -13.39 20.01
C GLY A 235 -38.99 -13.48 18.54
N ARG A 236 -38.17 -12.54 18.03
CA ARG A 236 -37.72 -12.54 16.63
C ARG A 236 -36.61 -13.56 16.46
N ASN A 237 -36.70 -14.38 15.41
CA ASN A 237 -35.61 -15.25 14.98
C ASN A 237 -34.51 -14.42 14.32
N HIS A 238 -33.26 -14.63 14.72
CA HIS A 238 -32.07 -14.11 14.04
C HIS A 238 -31.08 -15.24 13.76
N PHE A 239 -30.18 -15.03 12.80
CA PHE A 239 -29.11 -15.98 12.49
C PHE A 239 -27.82 -15.47 13.11
N VAL A 240 -27.21 -16.27 13.98
CA VAL A 240 -25.94 -15.96 14.67
C VAL A 240 -24.98 -17.13 14.51
N ALA A 241 -24.10 -17.03 13.51
CA ALA A 241 -23.06 -18.01 13.23
C ALA A 241 -21.77 -17.82 14.05
N ILE A 242 -21.67 -16.71 14.77
CA ILE A 242 -20.44 -16.30 15.46
C ILE A 242 -20.58 -16.63 16.94
N SER A 243 -19.59 -17.34 17.50
CA SER A 243 -19.56 -17.61 18.94
C SER A 243 -19.25 -16.35 19.74
N LEU A 244 -19.75 -16.27 20.98
CA LEU A 244 -19.42 -15.20 21.92
C LEU A 244 -17.90 -14.98 22.12
N LYS A 245 -17.10 -16.06 22.03
CA LYS A 245 -15.63 -15.95 22.13
C LYS A 245 -15.05 -15.21 20.93
N THR A 246 -15.52 -15.54 19.72
CA THR A 246 -15.10 -14.91 18.47
C THR A 246 -15.58 -13.45 18.41
N GLU A 247 -16.82 -13.19 18.81
CA GLU A 247 -17.38 -11.85 18.90
C GLU A 247 -16.54 -10.94 19.80
N LYS A 248 -16.14 -11.42 20.99
CA LYS A 248 -15.26 -10.68 21.90
C LYS A 248 -13.89 -10.36 21.28
N VAL A 249 -13.29 -11.30 20.57
CA VAL A 249 -12.01 -11.07 19.88
C VAL A 249 -12.15 -10.03 18.78
N MET A 250 -13.22 -10.09 17.97
CA MET A 250 -13.50 -9.11 16.93
C MET A 250 -13.80 -7.72 17.53
N ALA A 251 -14.56 -7.65 18.62
CA ALA A 251 -14.83 -6.42 19.35
C ALA A 251 -13.55 -5.80 19.91
N GLN A 252 -12.64 -6.61 20.46
CA GLN A 252 -11.34 -6.15 20.93
C GLN A 252 -10.45 -5.65 19.78
N GLN A 253 -10.46 -6.33 18.63
CA GLN A 253 -9.72 -5.88 17.44
C GLN A 253 -10.27 -4.56 16.89
N ALA A 254 -11.59 -4.41 16.83
CA ALA A 254 -12.24 -3.16 16.46
C ALA A 254 -11.92 -2.05 17.46
N PHE A 255 -12.00 -2.33 18.77
CA PHE A 255 -11.63 -1.41 19.84
C PHE A 255 -10.18 -0.94 19.69
N ASN A 256 -9.23 -1.86 19.50
CA ASN A 256 -7.81 -1.54 19.30
C ASN A 256 -7.55 -0.70 18.04
N SER A 257 -8.43 -0.78 17.04
CA SER A 257 -8.37 0.01 15.80
C SER A 257 -9.03 1.39 15.96
N ILE A 258 -10.00 1.50 16.88
CA ILE A 258 -10.71 2.75 17.21
C ILE A 258 -9.94 3.55 18.27
N ILE A 259 -9.09 2.92 19.08
CA ILE A 259 -8.21 3.59 20.04
C ILE A 259 -7.38 4.63 19.29
N ASN A 260 -7.73 5.89 19.51
CA ASN A 260 -7.06 7.07 19.00
C ASN A 260 -5.58 7.05 19.40
N GLU A 261 -4.69 7.56 18.55
CA GLU A 261 -3.25 7.70 18.88
C GLU A 261 -3.03 8.40 20.23
N VAL A 262 -3.90 9.34 20.58
CA VAL A 262 -3.95 10.03 21.87
C VAL A 262 -4.12 9.05 23.04
N GLN A 263 -5.02 8.07 22.92
CA GLN A 263 -5.25 7.11 24.00
C GLN A 263 -4.01 6.21 24.22
N LYS A 264 -3.29 5.84 23.17
CA LYS A 264 -2.02 5.10 23.30
C LYS A 264 -0.94 5.91 24.02
N ILE A 265 -0.89 7.22 23.79
CA ILE A 265 0.05 8.13 24.48
C ILE A 265 -0.30 8.18 25.97
N VAL A 266 -1.57 8.40 26.32
CA VAL A 266 -2.02 8.49 27.71
C VAL A 266 -1.80 7.17 28.45
N GLU A 267 -2.11 6.03 27.82
CA GLU A 267 -1.86 4.69 28.38
C GLU A 267 -0.37 4.43 28.62
N ARG A 268 0.51 4.84 27.69
CA ARG A 268 1.97 4.72 27.86
C ARG A 268 2.46 5.54 29.05
N VAL A 269 2.01 6.79 29.17
CA VAL A 269 2.38 7.67 30.29
C VAL A 269 1.87 7.11 31.62
N ALA A 270 0.62 6.64 31.67
CA ALA A 270 0.06 5.98 32.86
C ALA A 270 0.89 4.76 33.27
N TYR A 271 1.24 3.90 32.31
CA TYR A 271 2.03 2.70 32.55
C TYR A 271 3.40 3.03 33.15
N ARG A 272 4.08 4.07 32.62
CA ARG A 272 5.37 4.56 33.12
C ARG A 272 5.27 5.04 34.57
N LEU A 273 4.25 5.84 34.89
CA LEU A 273 4.03 6.38 36.23
C LEU A 273 3.69 5.29 37.25
N LEU A 274 2.78 4.38 36.91
CA LEU A 274 2.34 3.29 37.80
C LEU A 274 3.50 2.34 38.11
N THR A 275 4.29 1.99 37.10
CA THR A 275 5.50 1.17 37.27
C THR A 275 6.50 1.85 38.21
N SER A 276 6.74 3.15 38.02
CA SER A 276 7.66 3.93 38.86
C SER A 276 7.14 4.08 40.30
N ALA A 277 5.81 4.10 40.47
CA ALA A 277 5.15 4.08 41.77
C ALA A 277 5.11 2.69 42.45
N GLN A 278 5.68 1.65 41.83
CA GLN A 278 5.64 0.25 42.29
C GLN A 278 4.22 -0.32 42.39
N LEU A 279 3.33 0.09 41.49
CA LEU A 279 1.95 -0.40 41.37
C LEU A 279 1.83 -1.27 40.11
N ASP A 280 0.96 -2.28 40.14
CA ASP A 280 0.68 -3.10 38.96
C ASP A 280 -0.17 -2.31 37.95
N PRO A 281 0.35 -1.97 36.75
CA PRO A 281 -0.40 -1.20 35.77
C PRO A 281 -1.65 -1.91 35.24
N ASN A 282 -1.70 -3.25 35.30
CA ASN A 282 -2.82 -4.03 34.76
C ASN A 282 -4.11 -3.89 35.59
N GLU A 283 -4.00 -3.42 36.83
CA GLU A 283 -5.17 -3.16 37.69
C GLU A 283 -5.80 -1.78 37.45
N TRP A 284 -5.19 -0.96 36.59
CA TRP A 284 -5.61 0.41 36.32
C TRP A 284 -6.20 0.55 34.93
N GLU A 285 -7.32 1.26 34.84
CA GLU A 285 -7.99 1.54 33.56
C GLU A 285 -7.90 3.02 33.22
N VAL A 286 -7.50 3.33 31.98
CA VAL A 286 -7.32 4.69 31.48
C VAL A 286 -8.44 5.02 30.50
N PHE A 287 -9.11 6.16 30.72
CA PHE A 287 -10.18 6.66 29.87
C PHE A 287 -9.85 8.07 29.39
N VAL A 288 -9.85 8.26 28.07
CA VAL A 288 -9.75 9.58 27.44
C VAL A 288 -11.15 10.07 27.10
N ILE A 289 -11.53 11.22 27.66
CA ILE A 289 -12.83 11.85 27.43
C ILE A 289 -12.65 13.04 26.50
N ASP A 290 -13.40 13.09 25.40
CA ASP A 290 -13.41 14.25 24.54
C ASP A 290 -14.25 15.38 25.17
N SER A 291 -13.58 16.44 25.62
CA SER A 291 -14.22 17.61 26.22
C SER A 291 -13.26 18.80 26.28
N ASN A 292 -13.83 19.99 26.10
CA ASN A 292 -13.11 21.27 26.12
C ASN A 292 -12.73 21.75 27.53
N ILE A 293 -13.02 20.97 28.57
CA ILE A 293 -12.67 21.29 29.95
C ILE A 293 -11.25 20.79 30.23
N PRO A 294 -10.30 21.67 30.63
CA PRO A 294 -8.91 21.29 30.88
C PRO A 294 -8.76 20.57 32.22
N ASN A 295 -9.15 19.30 32.30
CA ASN A 295 -9.12 18.56 33.55
C ASN A 295 -8.54 17.15 33.40
N ALA A 296 -8.06 16.59 34.50
CA ALA A 296 -7.77 15.18 34.67
C ALA A 296 -8.08 14.82 36.13
N PHE A 297 -8.61 13.63 36.38
CA PHE A 297 -8.83 13.16 37.74
C PHE A 297 -8.73 11.65 37.82
N VAL A 298 -8.38 11.16 39.00
CA VAL A 298 -8.21 9.74 39.26
C VAL A 298 -9.13 9.31 40.39
N LEU A 299 -9.88 8.25 40.14
CA LEU A 299 -10.81 7.70 41.13
C LEU A 299 -10.11 6.67 42.03
N PRO A 300 -10.56 6.51 43.30
CA PRO A 300 -10.01 5.53 44.22
C PRO A 300 -10.10 4.06 43.74
N ASN A 301 -10.99 3.77 42.78
CA ASN A 301 -11.14 2.45 42.17
C ASN A 301 -10.19 2.20 40.99
N LYS A 302 -9.04 2.88 40.96
CA LYS A 302 -7.97 2.69 39.96
C LYS A 302 -8.37 3.06 38.53
N LYS A 303 -9.32 3.97 38.36
CA LYS A 303 -9.73 4.51 37.06
C LYS A 303 -9.18 5.92 36.87
N ILE A 304 -8.47 6.13 35.77
CA ILE A 304 -7.84 7.40 35.40
C ILE A 304 -8.67 8.03 34.28
N PHE A 305 -9.12 9.26 34.46
CA PHE A 305 -9.87 10.02 33.45
C PHE A 305 -9.08 11.24 33.02
N VAL A 306 -8.82 11.36 31.71
CA VAL A 306 -8.05 12.45 31.11
C VAL A 306 -8.90 13.13 30.03
N PHE A 307 -9.07 14.45 30.12
CA PHE A 307 -9.86 15.22 29.15
C PHE A 307 -8.98 15.67 27.99
N THR A 308 -9.50 15.67 26.76
CA THR A 308 -8.71 16.06 25.57
C THR A 308 -8.06 17.44 25.71
N LYS A 309 -8.73 18.41 26.34
CA LYS A 309 -8.18 19.76 26.54
C LYS A 309 -6.93 19.82 27.43
N ILE A 310 -6.79 18.96 28.46
CA ILE A 310 -5.59 19.01 29.32
C ILE A 310 -4.36 18.51 28.57
N ILE A 311 -4.55 17.57 27.63
CA ILE A 311 -3.48 17.04 26.77
C ILE A 311 -2.93 18.14 25.86
N GLU A 312 -3.79 18.97 25.29
CA GLU A 312 -3.39 20.14 24.49
C GLU A 312 -2.60 21.18 25.30
N ILE A 313 -2.96 21.37 26.58
CA ILE A 313 -2.31 22.33 27.48
C ILE A 313 -0.96 21.81 27.95
N ALA A 314 -0.86 20.51 28.24
CA ALA A 314 0.36 19.86 28.69
C ALA A 314 1.49 19.96 27.64
N ARG A 315 1.15 19.99 26.34
CA ARG A 315 2.06 20.12 25.17
C ARG A 315 3.13 19.03 25.01
N SER A 316 3.42 18.23 26.03
CA SER A 316 4.38 17.13 26.02
C SER A 316 3.90 15.94 26.86
N GLU A 317 4.46 14.75 26.59
CA GLU A 317 4.20 13.55 27.41
C GLU A 317 4.61 13.77 28.87
N ASP A 318 5.69 14.50 29.12
CA ASP A 318 6.19 14.79 30.48
C ASP A 318 5.29 15.78 31.23
N GLY A 319 4.76 16.81 30.54
CA GLY A 319 3.76 17.70 31.13
C GLY A 319 2.47 16.97 31.47
N LEU A 320 2.07 16.00 30.64
CA LEU A 320 0.93 15.13 30.93
C LEU A 320 1.24 14.17 32.09
N ALA A 321 2.48 13.67 32.16
CA ALA A 321 2.93 12.78 33.22
C ALA A 321 2.92 13.45 34.60
N ALA A 322 3.29 14.73 34.68
CA ALA A 322 3.18 15.48 35.94
C ALA A 322 1.72 15.66 36.38
N VAL A 323 0.83 16.06 35.47
CA VAL A 323 -0.60 16.19 35.81
C VAL A 323 -1.17 14.85 36.28
N MET A 324 -0.94 13.77 35.53
CA MET A 324 -1.43 12.44 35.90
C MET A 324 -0.76 11.90 37.17
N GLY A 325 0.53 12.13 37.35
CA GLY A 325 1.30 11.71 38.53
C GLY A 325 0.80 12.39 39.80
N HIS A 326 0.43 13.67 39.72
CA HIS A 326 -0.18 14.41 40.83
C HIS A 326 -1.53 13.79 41.24
N GLU A 327 -2.40 13.50 40.28
CA GLU A 327 -3.70 12.88 40.55
C GLU A 327 -3.56 11.44 41.10
N ILE A 328 -2.62 10.66 40.57
CA ILE A 328 -2.29 9.32 41.09
C ILE A 328 -1.76 9.41 42.52
N ALA A 329 -0.92 10.40 42.82
CA ALA A 329 -0.40 10.63 44.17
C ALA A 329 -1.53 10.92 45.18
N HIS A 330 -2.56 11.68 44.80
CA HIS A 330 -3.73 11.89 45.65
C HIS A 330 -4.46 10.60 46.02
N VAL A 331 -4.57 9.66 45.07
CA VAL A 331 -5.22 8.36 45.32
C VAL A 331 -4.35 7.47 46.20
N ILE A 332 -3.04 7.42 45.95
CA ILE A 332 -2.11 6.63 46.77
C ILE A 332 -2.07 7.14 48.21
N ALA A 333 -2.02 8.46 48.41
CA ALA A 333 -2.08 9.10 49.72
C ALA A 333 -3.48 9.08 50.35
N ARG A 334 -4.49 8.58 49.62
CA ARG A 334 -5.89 8.47 50.06
C ARG A 334 -6.48 9.81 50.53
N HIS A 335 -6.07 10.92 49.92
CA HIS A 335 -6.50 12.28 50.30
C HIS A 335 -8.03 12.48 50.23
N SER A 336 -8.71 11.85 49.27
CA SER A 336 -10.18 11.88 49.17
C SER A 336 -10.84 11.17 50.36
N ALA A 337 -10.29 10.03 50.80
CA ALA A 337 -10.78 9.31 51.97
C ALA A 337 -10.55 10.12 53.24
N GLU A 338 -9.37 10.75 53.39
CA GLU A 338 -9.05 11.61 54.54
C GLU A 338 -10.03 12.78 54.66
N GLN A 339 -10.40 13.42 53.54
CA GLN A 339 -11.37 14.51 53.54
C GLN A 339 -12.79 14.06 53.89
N ILE A 340 -13.23 12.95 53.32
CA ILE A 340 -14.52 12.35 53.67
C ILE A 340 -14.55 12.02 55.17
N SER A 341 -13.50 11.39 55.69
CA SER A 341 -13.40 11.05 57.12
C SER A 341 -13.42 12.28 58.03
N LYS A 342 -12.68 13.35 57.70
CA LYS A 342 -12.71 14.62 58.45
C LYS A 342 -14.11 15.21 58.48
N LYS A 343 -14.81 15.21 57.34
CA LYS A 343 -16.17 15.74 57.22
C LYS A 343 -17.18 14.90 58.03
N ILE A 344 -17.11 13.56 57.96
CA ILE A 344 -17.92 12.67 58.80
C ILE A 344 -17.67 12.96 60.29
N ALA A 345 -16.41 13.12 60.69
CA ALA A 345 -16.05 13.44 62.07
C ALA A 345 -16.60 14.81 62.51
N TYR A 346 -16.50 15.84 61.66
CA TYR A 346 -17.08 17.16 61.95
C TYR A 346 -18.61 17.12 62.01
N THR A 347 -19.27 16.39 61.13
CA THR A 347 -20.73 16.20 61.17
C THR A 347 -21.15 15.47 62.44
N ALA A 348 -20.43 14.43 62.84
CA ALA A 348 -20.69 13.71 64.10
C ALA A 348 -20.49 14.63 65.32
N LEU A 349 -19.39 15.40 65.36
CA LEU A 349 -19.14 16.37 66.43
C LEU A 349 -20.24 17.43 66.49
N TYR A 350 -20.66 17.97 65.35
CA TYR A 350 -21.73 18.96 65.27
C TYR A 350 -23.09 18.41 65.70
N MET A 351 -23.42 17.16 65.34
CA MET A 351 -24.64 16.50 65.84
C MET A 351 -24.64 16.44 67.37
N VAL A 352 -23.53 15.99 67.98
CA VAL A 352 -23.39 15.95 69.44
C VAL A 352 -23.51 17.35 70.05
N SER A 353 -22.86 18.35 69.45
CA SER A 353 -22.96 19.75 69.90
C SER A 353 -24.38 20.31 69.78
N SER A 354 -25.12 19.99 68.71
CA SER A 354 -26.49 20.48 68.52
C SER A 354 -27.46 19.92 69.56
N VAL A 355 -27.29 18.66 69.96
CA VAL A 355 -28.10 18.03 71.02
C VAL A 355 -27.76 18.63 72.38
N LEU A 356 -26.48 18.84 72.68
CA LEU A 356 -26.04 19.43 73.95
C LEU A 356 -26.43 20.91 74.10
N LEU A 357 -26.42 21.67 73.00
CA LEU A 357 -26.67 23.12 72.99
C LEU A 357 -28.11 23.48 72.56
N ASN A 358 -28.97 22.47 72.33
CA ASN A 358 -30.37 22.62 71.99
C ASN A 358 -30.61 23.52 70.74
N MET A 359 -29.76 23.37 69.72
CA MET A 359 -29.84 24.13 68.46
C MET A 359 -30.78 23.46 67.46
N ASP A 360 -31.49 24.27 66.64
CA ASP A 360 -32.43 23.76 65.64
C ASP A 360 -31.74 22.90 64.56
N ILE A 361 -32.19 21.65 64.45
CA ILE A 361 -31.68 20.62 63.52
C ILE A 361 -32.20 20.85 62.07
N GLY A 362 -33.14 21.79 61.87
CA GLY A 362 -33.75 22.09 60.56
C GLY A 362 -32.82 22.64 59.48
N LEU A 363 -31.57 22.98 59.81
CA LEU A 363 -30.54 23.46 58.88
C LEU A 363 -29.87 22.32 58.07
N PHE A 364 -30.30 21.08 58.26
CA PHE A 364 -29.67 19.87 57.70
C PHE A 364 -29.93 19.59 56.21
N SER A 365 -30.91 20.23 55.56
CA SER A 365 -31.42 19.76 54.26
C SER A 365 -30.64 20.23 53.02
N ALA A 366 -29.71 21.20 53.14
CA ALA A 366 -29.11 21.84 51.97
C ALA A 366 -27.60 21.58 51.71
N PRO A 367 -26.70 21.36 52.70
CA PRO A 367 -25.26 21.32 52.39
C PRO A 367 -24.66 19.91 52.24
N LEU A 368 -25.37 18.83 52.57
CA LEU A 368 -24.80 17.47 52.56
C LEU A 368 -24.55 16.94 51.14
N ILE A 369 -25.31 17.40 50.14
CA ILE A 369 -25.12 17.00 48.74
C ILE A 369 -23.99 17.80 48.08
N SER A 370 -23.86 19.09 48.41
CA SER A 370 -22.71 19.94 48.02
C SER A 370 -21.39 19.53 48.70
N LEU A 371 -21.46 18.79 49.81
CA LEU A 371 -20.32 18.29 50.58
C LEU A 371 -19.42 17.33 49.80
N LEU A 372 -19.97 16.62 48.81
CA LEU A 372 -19.31 15.58 48.04
C LEU A 372 -18.51 16.11 46.84
N PHE A 373 -18.79 17.31 46.33
CA PHE A 373 -18.32 17.71 44.99
C PHE A 373 -17.49 19.01 44.89
N GLU A 374 -17.44 19.88 45.92
CA GLU A 374 -17.02 21.29 45.65
C GLU A 374 -15.96 21.91 46.59
N LEU A 375 -15.01 21.16 47.18
CA LEU A 375 -13.92 21.83 47.92
C LEU A 375 -12.52 21.37 47.54
N PRO A 376 -11.58 22.32 47.35
CA PRO A 376 -10.18 22.03 47.05
C PRO A 376 -9.49 21.37 48.23
N ASN A 377 -8.53 20.48 47.95
CA ASN A 377 -7.81 19.76 49.01
C ASN A 377 -7.04 20.72 49.93
N SER A 378 -6.69 20.22 51.13
CA SER A 378 -5.83 20.97 52.04
C SER A 378 -4.45 21.24 51.43
N ARG A 379 -3.85 22.39 51.71
CA ARG A 379 -2.49 22.76 51.25
C ARG A 379 -1.42 21.71 51.57
N LYS A 380 -1.60 20.94 52.66
CA LYS A 380 -0.70 19.83 53.01
C LYS A 380 -0.80 18.67 52.03
N CYS A 381 -2.03 18.28 51.69
CA CYS A 381 -2.31 17.21 50.73
C CYS A 381 -1.75 17.56 49.34
N GLU A 382 -1.89 18.83 48.93
CA GLU A 382 -1.30 19.33 47.69
C GLU A 382 0.24 19.21 47.69
N SER A 383 0.89 19.61 48.78
CA SER A 383 2.36 19.51 48.86
C SER A 383 2.88 18.08 48.92
N GLU A 384 2.10 17.15 49.51
CA GLU A 384 2.45 15.73 49.54
C GLU A 384 2.26 15.09 48.16
N ALA A 385 1.19 15.45 47.45
CA ALA A 385 0.96 15.01 46.08
C ALA A 385 2.07 15.52 45.13
N ASP A 386 2.42 16.81 45.22
CA ASP A 386 3.52 17.42 44.44
C ASP A 386 4.86 16.71 44.68
N TYR A 387 5.21 16.43 45.95
CA TYR A 387 6.44 15.72 46.30
C TYR A 387 6.47 14.29 45.73
N ARG A 388 5.34 13.58 45.81
CA ARG A 388 5.26 12.19 45.36
C ARG A 388 5.23 12.07 43.85
N MET A 389 4.58 13.02 43.15
CA MET A 389 4.60 13.14 41.69
C MET A 389 6.03 13.29 41.18
N GLU A 390 6.79 14.23 41.73
CA GLU A 390 8.18 14.48 41.34
C GLU A 390 9.03 13.21 41.50
N ALA A 391 8.81 12.45 42.58
CA ALA A 391 9.48 11.17 42.82
C ALA A 391 9.10 10.06 41.81
N MET A 392 7.95 10.17 41.12
CA MET A 392 7.51 9.20 40.11
C MET A 392 8.02 9.51 38.70
N ASP A 393 8.06 10.79 38.30
CA ASP A 393 8.32 11.19 36.91
C ASP A 393 9.75 11.71 36.69
N GLY A 394 10.40 12.29 37.72
CA GLY A 394 11.78 12.79 37.64
C GLY A 394 12.02 13.87 36.57
N SER A 395 10.96 14.56 36.11
CA SER A 395 10.99 15.54 35.02
C SER A 395 10.53 16.94 35.47
N ASP A 396 11.24 17.97 35.02
CA ASP A 396 11.00 19.39 35.36
C ASP A 396 9.86 19.95 34.48
N SER A 397 8.60 19.74 34.89
CA SER A 397 7.45 20.25 34.13
C SER A 397 6.58 21.25 34.92
N LYS A 398 6.32 22.39 34.29
CA LYS A 398 5.51 23.50 34.81
C LYS A 398 4.25 23.69 33.96
N ALA A 399 3.17 23.00 34.32
CA ALA A 399 1.83 23.37 33.90
C ALA A 399 0.80 22.77 34.87
N PHE A 400 0.04 23.60 35.60
CA PHE A 400 -1.06 23.12 36.43
C PHE A 400 -2.17 24.15 36.46
N THR A 401 -3.34 23.83 35.88
CA THR A 401 -4.61 24.51 36.19
C THR A 401 -5.79 23.66 35.74
N SER A 402 -6.65 23.26 36.69
CA SER A 402 -8.09 23.60 36.64
C SER A 402 -8.86 23.23 37.93
N THR A 403 -8.41 22.25 38.72
CA THR A 403 -9.05 21.86 40.02
C THR A 403 -8.21 22.22 41.26
N HIS A 404 -6.92 22.47 41.06
CA HIS A 404 -5.95 22.81 42.11
C HIS A 404 -5.33 24.18 41.81
N PRO A 405 -5.71 25.26 42.53
CA PRO A 405 -5.09 26.56 42.32
C PRO A 405 -3.62 26.54 42.79
N THR A 406 -2.72 26.95 41.90
CA THR A 406 -1.28 27.05 42.19
C THR A 406 -0.96 28.28 43.03
N ASN A 407 -0.09 28.11 44.03
CA ASN A 407 0.42 29.18 44.91
C ASN A 407 1.93 29.32 44.67
N GLU A 408 2.49 30.55 44.70
CA GLU A 408 3.93 30.81 44.54
C GLU A 408 4.81 29.98 45.49
N GLN A 409 4.32 29.70 46.70
CA GLN A 409 5.01 28.84 47.66
C GLN A 409 5.13 27.37 47.21
N ARG A 410 4.19 26.86 46.40
CA ARG A 410 4.26 25.50 45.82
C ARG A 410 5.33 25.43 44.75
N ILE A 411 5.37 26.40 43.84
CA ILE A 411 6.39 26.50 42.78
C ILE A 411 7.79 26.51 43.40
N LYS A 412 7.97 27.28 44.48
CA LYS A 412 9.24 27.34 45.21
C LYS A 412 9.64 25.97 45.79
N LYS A 413 8.73 25.27 46.45
CA LYS A 413 9.00 23.93 47.03
C LYS A 413 9.30 22.87 45.98
N ILE A 414 8.56 22.86 44.87
CA ILE A 414 8.82 21.96 43.75
C ILE A 414 10.25 22.20 43.23
N THR A 415 10.60 23.47 43.01
CA THR A 415 11.95 23.86 42.57
C THR A 415 13.05 23.45 43.57
N GLU A 416 12.76 23.44 44.87
CA GLU A 416 13.67 22.97 45.92
C GLU A 416 13.82 21.43 45.94
N TRP A 417 12.78 20.68 45.61
CA TRP A 417 12.79 19.21 45.66
C TRP A 417 13.35 18.54 44.40
N ILE A 418 13.26 19.18 43.23
CA ILE A 418 13.78 18.64 41.97
C ILE A 418 15.21 18.10 42.10
N PRO A 419 16.20 18.86 42.62
CA PRO A 419 17.58 18.37 42.73
C PRO A 419 17.74 17.16 43.66
N GLU A 420 17.00 17.13 44.77
CA GLU A 420 17.03 16.02 45.73
C GLU A 420 16.46 14.73 45.11
N ILE A 421 15.34 14.87 44.40
CA ILE A 421 14.65 13.74 43.78
C ILE A 421 15.44 13.21 42.58
N CYS A 422 15.99 14.08 41.74
CA CYS A 422 16.92 13.68 40.68
C CYS A 422 18.14 12.95 41.25
N SER A 423 18.66 13.35 42.41
CA SER A 423 19.79 12.62 43.03
C SER A 423 19.40 11.24 43.57
N LYS A 424 18.15 11.05 43.98
CA LYS A 424 17.67 9.83 44.65
C LYS A 424 17.07 8.81 43.70
N TYR A 425 16.48 9.30 42.60
CA TYR A 425 15.72 8.50 41.62
C TYR A 425 16.23 8.67 40.18
N GLY A 426 17.10 9.66 39.91
CA GLY A 426 17.60 9.97 38.58
C GLY A 426 18.68 9.00 38.09
N ASN A 427 18.24 7.93 37.45
CA ASN A 427 19.03 7.16 36.50
C ASN A 427 18.36 7.19 35.11
N GLY A 428 17.90 8.38 34.70
CA GLY A 428 17.14 8.62 33.45
C GLY A 428 17.84 9.59 32.52
N ASN A 429 19.13 9.42 32.26
CA ASN A 429 19.90 10.25 31.31
C ASN A 429 19.93 9.70 29.88
N GLU A 430 18.99 8.82 29.51
CA GLU A 430 18.80 8.35 28.15
C GLU A 430 17.34 8.52 27.76
N LEU A 431 16.98 9.63 27.10
CA LEU A 431 15.85 9.79 26.17
C LEU A 431 15.60 11.26 25.75
N ASN A 432 16.55 12.16 26.00
CA ASN A 432 16.45 13.57 25.59
C ASN A 432 16.91 13.80 24.14
N THR A 433 16.32 13.12 23.16
CA THR A 433 16.45 13.49 21.72
C THR A 433 15.31 12.96 20.87
N TYR A 434 14.06 13.35 21.10
CA TYR A 434 13.07 13.44 20.01
C TYR A 434 12.13 14.59 20.36
N PHE A 435 11.75 15.40 19.36
CA PHE A 435 10.96 16.65 19.46
C PHE A 435 11.76 17.95 19.57
N TYR A 436 12.69 18.15 18.63
CA TYR A 436 12.71 19.38 17.84
C TYR A 436 12.89 19.01 16.36
N LYS A 437 11.76 18.86 15.65
CA LYS A 437 11.62 19.15 14.22
C LYS A 437 10.16 19.36 13.88
#